data_AF-A0A7J7NNJ8-F1
#
_entry.id   AF-A0A7J7NNJ8-F1
#
_cell.length_a   1.000
_cell.length_b   1.000
_cell.length_c   1.000
_cell.angle_alpha   90.00
_cell.angle_beta   90.00
_cell.angle_gamma   90.00
#
_symmetry.space_group_name_H-M   'P 1'
#
loop_
_entity.id
_entity.type
_entity.pdbx_description
1 polymer ?
#
loop_
_entity_poly.entity_id
_entity_poly.type
_entity_poly.pdbx_seq_one_letter_code
_entity_poly.pdbx_strand_id
1 'polypeptide(L)'
;MGRNHSHHQAKLPNDSKFARLFLVHFLCLFAPFIFSWGVHCLALVLYVVTGLFGITLSYHRNLAHKSFKLPKWLEYTFAYIGIQALQAVRIFLLMHSTFLVNSVCHVWGHQAWKTGDLSRNNGLIALISFGEGWHNNHHAFQSSARHGLECWQMDMTWYVITFLECIGLAKDLKVPSDLQKQKMLP
;
A
#
# COMPACT_ATOMS: atom_id res chain seq x y z
N MET A 1 38.67 -15.26 -23.76
CA MET A 1 37.69 -15.22 -22.65
C MET A 1 36.63 -14.17 -22.96
N GLY A 2 35.57 -14.55 -23.67
CA GLY A 2 34.44 -13.67 -23.97
C GLY A 2 33.35 -13.88 -22.93
N ARG A 3 33.02 -12.83 -22.16
CA ARG A 3 31.92 -12.83 -21.18
C ARG A 3 30.61 -12.63 -21.94
N ASN A 4 29.81 -13.70 -22.08
CA ASN A 4 28.44 -13.60 -22.59
C ASN A 4 27.59 -12.82 -21.58
N HIS A 5 27.27 -11.57 -21.89
CA HIS A 5 26.22 -10.83 -21.22
C HIS A 5 24.87 -11.22 -21.85
N SER A 6 24.19 -12.20 -21.27
CA SER A 6 22.79 -12.48 -21.59
C SER A 6 21.92 -11.36 -21.02
N HIS A 7 21.56 -10.40 -21.86
CA HIS A 7 20.46 -9.49 -21.57
C HIS A 7 19.17 -10.32 -21.45
N HIS A 8 18.72 -10.59 -20.23
CA HIS A 8 17.37 -11.09 -19.98
C HIS A 8 16.38 -10.01 -20.42
N GLN A 9 15.96 -10.06 -21.68
CA GLN A 9 14.85 -9.24 -22.16
C GLN A 9 13.59 -9.68 -21.43
N ALA A 10 12.94 -8.73 -20.75
CA ALA A 10 11.66 -8.97 -20.10
C ALA A 10 10.64 -9.38 -21.18
N LYS A 11 10.16 -10.61 -21.12
CA LYS A 11 9.14 -11.12 -22.05
C LYS A 11 7.87 -10.29 -21.86
N LEU A 12 7.48 -9.56 -22.90
CA LEU A 12 6.26 -8.76 -22.88
C LEU A 12 5.06 -9.66 -22.49
N PRO A 13 4.11 -9.15 -21.68
CA PRO A 13 2.94 -9.94 -21.31
C PRO A 13 2.19 -10.36 -22.58
N ASN A 14 1.89 -11.66 -22.72
CA ASN A 14 1.10 -12.18 -23.84
C ASN A 14 -0.29 -11.52 -23.86
N ASP A 15 -0.87 -11.35 -25.06
CA ASP A 15 -2.15 -10.71 -25.34
C ASP A 15 -3.29 -11.20 -24.44
N SER A 16 -3.27 -12.48 -24.05
CA SER A 16 -4.24 -13.07 -23.11
C SER A 16 -4.22 -12.44 -21.70
N LYS A 17 -3.08 -11.92 -21.24
CA LYS A 17 -2.98 -11.21 -19.96
C LYS A 17 -3.64 -9.82 -20.05
N PHE A 18 -3.38 -9.10 -21.14
CA PHE A 18 -4.02 -7.80 -21.39
C PHE A 18 -5.53 -7.96 -21.60
N ALA A 19 -5.96 -8.96 -22.35
CA ALA A 19 -7.38 -9.25 -22.56
C ALA A 19 -8.14 -9.48 -21.23
N ARG A 20 -7.56 -10.24 -20.29
CA ARG A 20 -8.16 -10.42 -18.94
C ARG A 20 -8.24 -9.12 -18.15
N LEU A 21 -7.21 -8.26 -18.24
CA LEU A 21 -7.23 -6.96 -17.57
C LEU A 21 -8.35 -6.08 -18.12
N PHE A 22 -8.47 -5.96 -19.44
CA PHE A 22 -9.54 -5.19 -20.08
C PHE A 22 -10.92 -5.76 -19.76
N LEU A 23 -11.06 -7.09 -19.74
CA LEU A 23 -12.32 -7.73 -19.37
C LEU A 23 -12.76 -7.36 -17.95
N VAL A 24 -11.86 -7.40 -16.96
CA VAL A 24 -12.20 -7.02 -15.58
C VAL A 24 -12.66 -5.57 -15.50
N HIS A 25 -12.00 -4.63 -16.20
CA HIS A 25 -12.41 -3.22 -16.23
C HIS A 25 -13.76 -3.04 -16.91
N PHE A 26 -13.97 -3.71 -18.04
CA PHE A 26 -15.23 -3.67 -18.78
C PHE A 26 -16.39 -4.21 -17.94
N LEU A 27 -16.21 -5.35 -17.25
CA LEU A 27 -17.23 -5.91 -16.36
C LEU A 27 -17.56 -4.96 -15.19
N CYS A 28 -16.61 -4.17 -14.69
CA CYS A 28 -16.89 -3.18 -13.65
C CYS A 28 -17.85 -2.07 -14.09
N LEU A 29 -17.95 -1.78 -15.40
CA LEU A 29 -18.93 -0.82 -15.93
C LEU A 29 -20.37 -1.28 -15.70
N PHE A 30 -20.59 -2.58 -15.52
CA PHE A 30 -21.92 -3.14 -15.26
C PHE A 30 -22.28 -3.16 -13.76
N ALA A 31 -21.34 -2.86 -12.86
CA ALA A 31 -21.58 -2.85 -11.43
C ALA A 31 -22.75 -1.95 -10.99
N PRO A 32 -22.97 -0.74 -11.56
CA PRO A 32 -24.11 0.11 -11.21
C PRO A 32 -25.48 -0.51 -11.55
N PHE A 33 -25.55 -1.45 -12.49
CA PHE A 33 -26.81 -2.10 -12.90
C PHE A 33 -27.16 -3.31 -12.03
N ILE A 34 -26.21 -3.81 -11.23
CA ILE A 34 -26.42 -4.88 -10.24
C ILE A 34 -26.47 -4.26 -8.83
N PHE A 35 -27.21 -3.15 -8.72
CA PHE A 35 -27.24 -2.31 -7.52
C PHE A 35 -27.93 -3.04 -6.36
N SER A 36 -27.15 -3.37 -5.34
CA SER A 36 -27.66 -3.88 -4.06
C SER A 36 -26.83 -3.30 -2.93
N TRP A 37 -27.48 -2.59 -2.00
CA TRP A 37 -26.83 -2.00 -0.83
C TRP A 37 -26.00 -3.03 -0.05
N GLY A 38 -26.49 -4.25 0.10
CA GLY A 38 -25.76 -5.32 0.79
C GLY A 38 -24.44 -5.68 0.10
N VAL A 39 -24.43 -5.78 -1.24
CA VAL A 39 -23.22 -6.11 -2.01
C VAL A 39 -22.19 -4.97 -1.94
N HIS A 40 -22.65 -3.71 -1.98
CA HIS A 40 -21.77 -2.54 -1.90
C HIS A 40 -21.17 -2.40 -0.50
N CYS A 41 -21.98 -2.56 0.55
CA CYS A 41 -21.50 -2.58 1.94
C CYS A 41 -20.47 -3.71 2.14
N LEU A 42 -20.76 -4.91 1.65
CA LEU A 42 -19.81 -6.03 1.73
C LEU A 42 -18.52 -5.74 0.97
N ALA A 43 -18.61 -5.18 -0.23
CA ALA A 43 -17.43 -4.80 -1.03
C ALA A 43 -16.57 -3.75 -0.31
N LEU A 44 -17.19 -2.74 0.31
CA LEU A 44 -16.50 -1.72 1.09
C LEU A 44 -15.84 -2.29 2.34
N VAL A 45 -16.54 -3.14 3.09
CA VAL A 45 -15.97 -3.82 4.27
C VAL A 45 -14.77 -4.67 3.86
N LEU A 46 -14.90 -5.45 2.78
CA LEU A 46 -13.79 -6.25 2.27
C LEU A 46 -12.64 -5.39 1.74
N TYR A 47 -12.92 -4.24 1.11
CA TYR A 47 -11.90 -3.28 0.69
C TYR A 47 -11.08 -2.76 1.86
N VAL A 48 -11.76 -2.33 2.94
CA VAL A 48 -11.10 -1.89 4.17
C VAL A 48 -10.34 -3.05 4.81
N VAL A 49 -10.97 -4.21 5.02
CA VAL A 49 -10.34 -5.34 5.70
C VAL A 49 -9.09 -5.83 4.97
N THR A 50 -9.18 -6.06 3.66
CA THR A 50 -8.05 -6.58 2.88
C THR A 50 -7.01 -5.50 2.57
N GLY A 51 -7.41 -4.25 2.35
CA GLY A 51 -6.48 -3.15 2.09
C GLY A 51 -5.75 -2.66 3.34
N LEU A 52 -6.48 -2.35 4.42
CA LEU A 52 -5.91 -1.83 5.66
C LEU A 52 -5.12 -2.92 6.40
N PHE A 53 -5.71 -4.09 6.65
CA PHE A 53 -5.04 -5.12 7.45
C PHE A 53 -4.14 -6.03 6.61
N GLY A 54 -4.59 -6.41 5.41
CA GLY A 54 -3.87 -7.34 4.55
C GLY A 54 -2.70 -6.71 3.80
N ILE A 55 -2.95 -5.64 3.04
CA ILE A 55 -1.94 -5.02 2.17
C ILE A 55 -1.04 -4.07 2.95
N THR A 56 -1.61 -3.02 3.55
CA THR A 56 -0.84 -1.92 4.13
C THR A 56 -0.17 -2.31 5.46
N LEU A 57 -0.95 -2.80 6.44
CA LEU A 57 -0.40 -3.23 7.72
C LEU A 57 0.51 -4.46 7.57
N SER A 58 0.02 -5.53 6.92
CA SER A 58 0.72 -6.81 6.85
C SER A 58 1.77 -6.87 5.75
N TYR A 59 1.37 -7.01 4.48
CA TYR A 59 2.35 -7.25 3.40
C TYR A 59 3.37 -6.12 3.28
N HIS A 60 2.94 -4.87 3.39
CA HIS A 60 3.80 -3.72 3.22
C HIS A 60 4.64 -3.43 4.48
N ARG A 61 4.02 -2.97 5.57
CA ARG A 61 4.79 -2.47 6.73
C ARG A 61 5.37 -3.58 7.60
N ASN A 62 4.62 -4.66 7.85
CA ASN A 62 5.10 -5.74 8.72
C ASN A 62 6.06 -6.71 8.00
N LEU A 63 5.67 -7.24 6.83
CA LEU A 63 6.43 -8.30 6.16
C LEU A 63 7.53 -7.76 5.24
N ALA A 64 7.24 -6.78 4.38
CA ALA A 64 8.24 -6.26 3.44
C ALA A 64 9.25 -5.34 4.14
N HIS A 65 8.78 -4.37 4.93
CA HIS A 65 9.66 -3.38 5.58
C HIS A 65 10.09 -3.73 7.00
N LYS A 66 9.46 -4.73 7.63
CA LYS A 66 9.77 -5.15 9.00
C LYS A 66 9.79 -3.95 9.96
N SER A 67 8.80 -3.08 9.82
CA SER A 67 8.71 -1.81 10.54
C SER A 67 8.31 -1.99 12.01
N PHE A 68 7.74 -3.14 12.36
CA PHE A 68 7.35 -3.54 13.72
C PHE A 68 7.22 -5.07 13.78
N LYS A 69 7.06 -5.64 14.97
CA LYS A 69 6.85 -7.07 15.21
C LYS A 69 5.45 -7.33 15.77
N LEU A 70 4.86 -8.44 15.34
CA LEU A 70 3.58 -8.98 15.84
C LEU A 70 3.78 -10.39 16.39
N PRO A 71 2.89 -10.89 17.28
CA PRO A 71 2.83 -12.31 17.58
C PRO A 71 2.49 -13.10 16.31
N LYS A 72 3.08 -14.28 16.15
CA LYS A 72 3.02 -15.04 14.88
C LYS A 72 1.61 -15.40 14.43
N TRP A 73 0.70 -15.70 15.35
CA TRP A 73 -0.69 -15.96 15.00
C TRP A 73 -1.36 -14.76 14.33
N LEU A 74 -1.05 -13.53 14.78
CA LEU A 74 -1.63 -12.31 14.25
C LEU A 74 -0.96 -11.90 12.92
N GLU A 75 0.36 -12.05 12.84
CA GLU A 75 1.13 -11.92 11.59
C GLU A 75 0.55 -12.83 10.49
N TYR A 76 0.30 -14.11 10.79
CA TYR A 76 -0.30 -15.06 9.84
C TYR A 76 -1.76 -14.74 9.54
N THR A 77 -2.53 -14.27 10.52
CA THR A 77 -3.93 -13.87 10.31
C THR A 77 -4.02 -12.73 9.30
N PHE A 78 -3.23 -11.66 9.49
CA PHE A 78 -3.24 -10.53 8.57
C PHE A 78 -2.65 -10.88 7.19
N ALA A 79 -1.62 -11.73 7.13
CA ALA A 79 -1.11 -12.24 5.86
C ALA A 79 -2.19 -13.03 5.10
N TYR A 80 -2.94 -13.89 5.78
CA TYR A 80 -4.03 -14.65 5.18
C TYR A 80 -5.17 -13.74 4.68
N ILE A 81 -5.54 -12.71 5.45
CA ILE A 81 -6.48 -11.67 4.99
C ILE A 81 -5.96 -10.99 3.71
N GLY A 82 -4.64 -10.71 3.65
CA GLY A 82 -4.00 -10.14 2.48
C GLY A 82 -4.06 -11.03 1.23
N ILE A 83 -4.01 -12.36 1.36
CA ILE A 83 -4.20 -13.28 0.21
C ILE A 83 -5.55 -13.04 -0.46
N GLN A 84 -6.57 -12.69 0.32
CA GLN A 84 -7.91 -12.42 -0.19
C GLN A 84 -8.03 -11.06 -0.90
N ALA A 85 -7.01 -10.21 -0.88
CA ALA A 85 -7.00 -8.92 -1.57
C ALA A 85 -7.33 -9.05 -3.08
N LEU A 86 -6.90 -10.14 -3.71
CA LEU A 86 -7.07 -10.36 -5.16
C LEU A 86 -8.30 -11.20 -5.55
N GLN A 87 -9.26 -11.39 -4.65
CA GLN A 87 -10.48 -12.18 -4.93
C GLN A 87 -11.74 -11.29 -4.99
N ALA A 88 -12.77 -11.68 -5.74
CA ALA A 88 -14.10 -11.04 -5.78
C ALA A 88 -14.20 -9.59 -6.35
N VAL A 89 -15.42 -9.04 -6.35
CA VAL A 89 -15.84 -7.82 -7.09
C VAL A 89 -15.07 -6.54 -6.74
N ARG A 90 -14.41 -6.48 -5.58
CA ARG A 90 -13.62 -5.32 -5.09
C ARG A 90 -12.18 -5.25 -5.60
N ILE A 91 -11.74 -6.23 -6.41
CA ILE A 91 -10.39 -6.22 -7.03
C ILE A 91 -10.11 -4.90 -7.72
N PHE A 92 -11.10 -4.33 -8.41
CA PHE A 92 -10.94 -3.07 -9.11
C PHE A 92 -10.52 -1.94 -8.17
N LEU A 93 -11.26 -1.70 -7.08
CA LEU A 93 -10.97 -0.61 -6.14
C LEU A 93 -9.60 -0.79 -5.47
N LEU A 94 -9.29 -2.01 -5.01
CA LEU A 94 -8.04 -2.29 -4.32
C LEU A 94 -6.81 -2.23 -5.26
N MET A 95 -6.95 -2.74 -6.49
CA MET A 95 -5.89 -2.61 -7.51
C MET A 95 -5.62 -1.15 -7.84
N HIS A 96 -6.68 -0.38 -8.09
CA HIS A 96 -6.51 1.03 -8.42
C HIS A 96 -5.91 1.79 -7.25
N SER A 97 -6.38 1.62 -6.02
CA SER A 97 -5.80 2.32 -4.86
C SER A 97 -4.30 2.00 -4.70
N THR A 98 -3.90 0.75 -4.90
CA THR A 98 -2.49 0.31 -4.83
C THR A 98 -1.65 0.86 -6.00
N PHE A 99 -2.16 0.82 -7.22
CA PHE A 99 -1.43 1.32 -8.40
C PHE A 99 -1.36 2.84 -8.46
N LEU A 100 -2.34 3.55 -7.89
CA LEU A 100 -2.29 5.01 -7.75
C LEU A 100 -1.12 5.46 -6.86
N VAL A 101 -0.75 4.67 -5.85
CA VAL A 101 0.47 4.93 -5.06
C VAL A 101 1.70 4.93 -5.97
N ASN A 102 1.86 3.89 -6.80
CA ASN A 102 3.04 3.77 -7.68
C ASN A 102 3.03 4.72 -8.89
N SER A 103 1.88 5.30 -9.25
CA SER A 103 1.74 6.18 -10.41
C SER A 103 1.55 7.63 -10.00
N VAL A 104 0.39 7.98 -9.45
CA VAL A 104 0.07 9.34 -9.05
C VAL A 104 1.08 9.88 -8.04
N CYS A 105 1.48 9.09 -7.04
CA CYS A 105 2.46 9.57 -6.05
C CYS A 105 3.89 9.68 -6.60
N HIS A 106 4.15 9.30 -7.86
CA HIS A 106 5.43 9.57 -8.54
C HIS A 106 5.34 10.71 -9.57
N VAL A 107 4.15 11.27 -9.78
CA VAL A 107 3.91 12.32 -10.79
C VAL A 107 3.35 13.59 -10.13
N TRP A 108 2.44 13.45 -9.18
CA TRP A 108 1.66 14.56 -8.61
C TRP A 108 1.60 14.52 -7.07
N GLY A 109 2.00 15.63 -6.45
CA GLY A 109 2.01 15.81 -4.99
C GLY A 109 3.14 16.71 -4.53
N HIS A 110 3.46 16.65 -3.24
CA HIS A 110 4.52 17.44 -2.61
C HIS A 110 5.74 16.57 -2.26
N GLN A 111 6.95 17.00 -2.59
CA GLN A 111 8.19 16.30 -2.23
C GLN A 111 8.84 17.01 -1.05
N ALA A 112 8.70 16.44 0.15
CA ALA A 112 9.22 17.00 1.40
C ALA A 112 10.69 16.60 1.69
N TRP A 113 11.14 15.48 1.12
CA TRP A 113 12.42 14.87 1.40
C TRP A 113 13.20 14.58 0.13
N LYS A 114 14.53 14.73 0.21
CA LYS A 114 15.46 14.48 -0.89
C LYS A 114 15.79 12.99 -1.02
N THR A 115 14.89 12.24 -1.64
CA THR A 115 14.95 10.78 -1.81
C THR A 115 15.70 10.31 -3.06
N GLY A 116 16.06 11.22 -3.96
CA GLY A 116 16.75 10.90 -5.21
C GLY A 116 15.85 10.29 -6.30
N ASP A 117 14.55 10.20 -6.05
CA ASP A 117 13.54 9.74 -7.00
C ASP A 117 12.39 10.75 -7.14
N LEU A 118 11.35 10.38 -7.87
CA LEU A 118 10.19 11.24 -8.14
C LEU A 118 9.04 11.06 -7.13
N SER A 119 9.26 10.38 -6.00
CA SER A 119 8.20 10.14 -5.01
C SER A 119 7.66 11.45 -4.44
N ARG A 120 6.34 11.52 -4.22
CA ARG A 120 5.58 12.68 -3.75
C ARG A 120 4.53 12.25 -2.73
N ASN A 121 4.30 13.11 -1.74
CA ASN A 121 3.19 13.00 -0.80
C ASN A 121 1.89 13.50 -1.44
N ASN A 122 0.83 12.71 -1.34
CA ASN A 122 -0.49 13.02 -1.87
C ASN A 122 -1.58 12.61 -0.86
N GLY A 123 -2.25 13.60 -0.27
CA GLY A 123 -3.25 13.38 0.77
C GLY A 123 -4.53 12.69 0.29
N LEU A 124 -4.94 12.92 -0.97
CA LEU A 124 -6.09 12.22 -1.56
C LEU A 124 -5.78 10.72 -1.72
N ILE A 125 -4.59 10.42 -2.25
CA ILE A 125 -4.16 9.02 -2.36
C ILE A 125 -4.02 8.42 -0.96
N ALA A 126 -3.44 9.14 0.00
CA ALA A 126 -3.30 8.65 1.37
C ALA A 126 -4.64 8.30 2.02
N LEU A 127 -5.70 9.07 1.75
CA LEU A 127 -7.03 8.77 2.26
C LEU A 127 -7.57 7.45 1.71
N ILE A 128 -7.49 7.24 0.38
CA ILE A 128 -8.02 6.02 -0.23
C ILE A 128 -7.12 4.80 0.02
N SER A 129 -5.81 4.98 0.14
CA SER A 129 -4.83 3.91 0.34
C SER A 129 -4.40 3.74 1.80
N PHE A 130 -5.18 4.22 2.77
CA PHE A 130 -4.96 3.99 4.20
C PHE A 130 -3.61 4.51 4.74
N GLY A 131 -3.07 5.57 4.15
CA GLY A 131 -1.82 6.24 4.53
C GLY A 131 -0.66 6.06 3.56
N GLU A 132 -0.79 5.20 2.53
CA GLU A 132 0.30 4.91 1.59
C GLU A 132 0.60 6.04 0.60
N GLY A 133 -0.31 7.00 0.45
CA GLY A 133 -0.10 8.20 -0.37
C GLY A 133 0.90 9.20 0.21
N TRP A 134 1.33 9.06 1.47
CA TRP A 134 2.49 9.79 2.00
C TRP A 134 3.80 9.18 1.48
N HIS A 135 3.90 9.11 0.15
CA HIS A 135 4.84 8.22 -0.53
C HIS A 135 6.27 8.74 -0.50
N ASN A 136 6.45 10.06 -0.56
CA ASN A 136 7.78 10.64 -0.38
C ASN A 136 8.32 10.45 1.05
N ASN A 137 7.45 10.55 2.06
CA ASN A 137 7.83 10.19 3.44
C ASN A 137 8.25 8.72 3.52
N HIS A 138 7.48 7.83 2.90
CA HIS A 138 7.79 6.39 2.85
C HIS A 138 9.15 6.15 2.16
N HIS A 139 9.42 6.77 1.01
CA HIS A 139 10.70 6.60 0.31
C HIS A 139 11.89 7.15 1.12
N ALA A 140 11.69 8.22 1.89
CA ALA A 140 12.71 8.75 2.78
C ALA A 140 12.99 7.81 3.97
N PHE A 141 11.96 7.16 4.51
CA PHE A 141 12.05 6.34 5.72
C PHE A 141 11.30 5.01 5.56
N GLN A 142 11.74 4.17 4.61
CA GLN A 142 11.02 2.94 4.22
C GLN A 142 10.81 1.95 5.36
N SER A 143 11.71 1.95 6.35
CA SER A 143 11.59 1.08 7.54
C SER A 143 10.66 1.63 8.62
N SER A 144 10.11 2.83 8.45
CA SER A 144 9.18 3.44 9.38
C SER A 144 7.84 2.70 9.37
N ALA A 145 7.23 2.52 10.52
CA ALA A 145 5.86 2.03 10.66
C ALA A 145 4.83 3.15 10.38
N ARG A 146 5.28 4.41 10.43
CA ARG A 146 4.48 5.63 10.23
C ARG A 146 4.85 6.29 8.90
N HIS A 147 3.90 6.42 7.99
CA HIS A 147 4.09 7.14 6.72
C HIS A 147 3.64 8.59 6.82
N GLY A 148 2.55 8.88 7.53
CA GLY A 148 2.13 10.26 7.83
C GLY A 148 2.95 10.87 8.96
N LEU A 149 4.05 11.54 8.65
CA LEU A 149 5.03 12.03 9.65
C LEU A 149 4.56 13.30 10.36
N GLU A 150 3.73 14.12 9.72
CA GLU A 150 3.13 15.31 10.32
C GLU A 150 1.85 14.98 11.09
N CYS A 151 1.45 15.83 12.03
CA CYS A 151 0.22 15.63 12.82
C CYS A 151 -1.06 15.67 11.97
N TRP A 152 -1.08 16.45 10.90
CA TRP A 152 -2.20 16.58 9.98
C TRP A 152 -2.23 15.50 8.89
N GLN A 153 -1.15 14.72 8.74
CA GLN A 153 -1.05 13.65 7.76
C GLN A 153 -1.76 12.40 8.27
N MET A 154 -3.02 12.23 7.88
CA MET A 154 -3.83 11.08 8.27
C MET A 154 -3.22 9.77 7.74
N ASP A 155 -2.94 8.85 8.66
CA ASP A 155 -2.39 7.52 8.36
C ASP A 155 -3.18 6.47 9.16
N MET A 156 -4.22 5.91 8.54
CA MET A 156 -5.13 4.96 9.20
C MET A 156 -4.39 3.71 9.67
N THR A 157 -3.43 3.24 8.87
CA THR A 157 -2.61 2.07 9.22
C THR A 157 -1.75 2.35 10.45
N TRP A 158 -1.18 3.56 10.56
CA TRP A 158 -0.46 3.98 11.75
C TRP A 158 -1.34 3.94 13.00
N TYR A 159 -2.58 4.42 12.92
CA TYR A 159 -3.51 4.38 14.07
C TYR A 159 -3.85 2.95 14.51
N VAL A 160 -3.95 2.01 13.57
CA VAL A 160 -4.12 0.59 13.91
C VAL A 160 -2.86 0.03 14.57
N ILE A 161 -1.68 0.34 14.05
CA ILE A 161 -0.40 -0.12 14.61
C ILE A 161 -0.21 0.42 16.03
N THR A 162 -0.49 1.70 16.28
CA THR A 162 -0.40 2.26 17.64
C THR A 162 -1.43 1.67 18.58
N PHE A 163 -2.66 1.41 18.12
CA PHE A 163 -3.64 0.68 18.93
C PHE A 163 -3.12 -0.71 19.31
N LEU A 164 -2.54 -1.45 18.37
CA LEU A 164 -1.94 -2.77 18.63
C LEU A 164 -0.75 -2.68 19.58
N GLU A 165 0.05 -1.61 19.51
CA GLU A 165 1.14 -1.34 20.45
C GLU A 165 0.59 -1.06 21.86
N CYS A 166 -0.45 -0.23 21.98
CA CYS A 166 -1.07 0.10 23.26
C CYS A 166 -1.60 -1.14 24.00
N ILE A 167 -2.10 -2.14 23.28
CA ILE A 167 -2.55 -3.42 23.85
C ILE A 167 -1.46 -4.49 23.91
N GLY A 168 -0.21 -4.14 23.60
CA GLY A 168 0.98 -5.00 23.75
C GLY A 168 1.19 -6.04 22.64
N LEU A 169 0.44 -5.97 21.53
CA LEU A 169 0.54 -6.89 20.40
C LEU A 169 1.59 -6.45 19.38
N ALA A 170 1.74 -5.15 19.12
CA ALA A 170 2.81 -4.62 18.28
C ALA A 170 4.02 -4.21 19.14
N LYS A 171 5.23 -4.55 18.70
CA LYS A 171 6.50 -4.27 19.40
C LYS A 171 7.57 -3.80 18.42
N ASP A 172 8.63 -3.19 18.94
CA ASP A 172 9.78 -2.70 18.17
C ASP A 172 9.40 -1.79 16.98
N LEU A 173 8.46 -0.87 17.22
CA LEU A 173 7.99 0.07 16.20
C LEU A 173 9.15 1.00 15.81
N LYS A 174 9.41 1.05 14.50
CA LYS A 174 10.42 1.93 13.93
C LYS A 174 9.78 3.22 13.46
N VAL A 175 10.33 4.35 13.88
CA VAL A 175 9.97 5.68 13.40
C VAL A 175 11.25 6.50 13.20
N PRO A 176 11.29 7.44 12.23
CA PRO A 176 12.49 8.21 11.95
C PRO A 176 12.80 9.19 13.09
N SER A 177 14.05 9.16 13.54
CA SER A 177 14.59 10.16 14.47
C SER A 177 14.75 11.52 13.79
N ASP A 178 14.81 12.59 14.59
CA ASP A 178 14.96 13.95 14.06
C ASP A 178 16.29 14.14 13.31
N LEU A 179 17.36 13.46 13.74
CA LEU A 179 18.63 13.45 13.02
C LEU A 179 18.50 12.79 11.63
N GLN A 180 17.74 11.70 11.52
CA GLN A 180 17.47 11.06 10.23
C GLN A 180 16.64 11.98 9.33
N LYS A 181 15.65 12.69 9.90
CA LYS A 181 14.87 13.70 9.18
C LYS A 181 15.73 14.84 8.68
N GLN A 182 16.59 15.40 9.54
CA GLN A 182 17.46 16.51 9.20
C GLN A 182 18.38 16.20 8.01
N LYS A 183 18.87 14.96 7.91
CA LYS A 183 19.71 14.51 6.78
C LYS A 183 18.96 14.42 5.45
N MET A 184 17.64 14.32 5.49
CA MET A 184 16.77 14.18 4.31
C MET A 184 16.12 15.49 3.89
N LEU A 185 16.31 16.58 4.65
CA LEU A 185 15.81 17.90 4.28
C LEU A 185 16.44 18.35 2.95
N PRO A 186 15.68 19.05 2.09
CA PRO A 186 16.11 19.46 0.76
C PRO A 186 17.32 20.41 0.76
#